data_AF-A0A183HKV5-F1
#
_entry.id   AF-A0A183HKV5-F1
#
_cell.length_a   1.000
_cell.length_b   1.000
_cell.length_c   1.000
_cell.angle_alpha   90.00
_cell.angle_beta   90.00
_cell.angle_gamma   90.00
#
_symmetry.space_group_name_H-M   'P 1'
#
loop_
_entity.id
_entity.type
_entity.pdbx_description
1 polymer ?
#
loop_
_entity_poly.entity_id
_entity_poly.type
_entity_poly.pdbx_seq_one_letter_code
_entity_poly.pdbx_strand_id
1 'polypeptide(L)'
;MMISEGYDGDLYLLLKFLIPEADQRVYNLKAKQIIKIFSTQFDWSVDELTESYNHTGDVSETICSFSSKLDDGPKKSKITNQMVDDWLEKLSELTREKEQQSHFSKICKLVSCLELKYIIRLIMKDLRINAGAKHM
;
A
#
# COMPACT_ATOMS: atom_id res chain seq x y z
N MET A 1 -6.82 12.99 -38.77
CA MET A 1 -7.28 12.56 -37.44
C MET A 1 -6.40 11.39 -37.03
N MET A 2 -5.31 11.65 -36.29
CA MET A 2 -4.44 10.57 -35.80
C MET A 2 -4.97 10.12 -34.45
N ILE A 3 -5.26 8.83 -34.33
CA ILE A 3 -5.55 8.15 -33.08
C ILE A 3 -4.25 8.16 -32.27
N SER A 4 -4.25 8.75 -31.07
CA SER A 4 -3.15 8.55 -30.13
C SER A 4 -3.32 7.17 -29.49
N GLU A 5 -2.75 6.14 -30.11
CA GLU A 5 -2.66 4.81 -29.48
C GLU A 5 -1.48 4.79 -28.50
N GLY A 6 -1.66 5.42 -27.34
CA GLY A 6 -0.69 5.44 -26.26
C GLY A 6 -1.34 5.85 -24.94
N TYR A 7 -0.75 5.40 -23.83
CA TYR A 7 -1.11 5.88 -22.49
C TYR A 7 -0.80 7.39 -22.42
N ASP A 8 -1.82 8.21 -22.16
CA ASP A 8 -1.72 9.67 -22.07
C ASP A 8 -1.51 10.19 -20.63
N GLY A 9 -1.42 9.28 -19.66
CA GLY A 9 -1.11 9.59 -18.28
C GLY A 9 0.38 9.69 -17.97
N ASP A 10 0.70 9.83 -16.69
CA ASP A 10 2.07 9.93 -16.19
C ASP A 10 2.78 8.57 -16.27
N LEU A 11 3.41 8.30 -17.42
CA LEU A 11 4.12 7.06 -17.69
C LEU A 11 5.27 6.82 -16.71
N TYR A 12 5.96 7.89 -16.31
CA TYR A 12 7.05 7.78 -15.35
C TYR A 12 6.55 7.28 -14.01
N LEU A 13 5.46 7.87 -13.50
CA LEU A 13 4.88 7.44 -12.24
C LEU A 13 4.30 6.03 -12.31
N LEU A 14 3.69 5.65 -13.44
CA LEU A 14 3.21 4.29 -13.64
C LEU A 14 4.37 3.28 -13.58
N LEU A 15 5.48 3.53 -14.27
CA LEU A 15 6.67 2.67 -14.23
C LEU A 15 7.31 2.64 -12.84
N LYS A 16 7.36 3.77 -12.14
CA LYS A 16 7.83 3.87 -10.74
C LYS A 16 7.03 2.95 -9.82
N PHE A 17 5.71 2.87 -9.99
CA PHE A 17 4.87 1.97 -9.20
C PHE A 17 5.01 0.51 -9.63
N LEU A 18 5.15 0.21 -10.92
CA LEU A 18 5.31 -1.15 -11.43
C LEU A 18 6.68 -1.76 -11.11
N ILE A 19 7.71 -0.94 -10.88
CA ILE A 19 9.07 -1.36 -10.55
C ILE A 19 9.44 -0.78 -9.17
N PRO A 20 8.80 -1.22 -8.07
CA PRO A 20 9.02 -0.62 -6.75
C PRO A 20 10.43 -0.87 -6.21
N GLU A 21 11.14 -1.88 -6.73
CA GLU A 21 12.55 -2.14 -6.39
C GLU A 21 13.48 -1.02 -6.85
N ALA A 22 13.11 -0.28 -7.92
CA ALA A 22 13.88 0.86 -8.42
C ALA A 22 13.66 2.13 -7.57
N ASP A 23 12.58 2.19 -6.79
CA ASP A 23 12.28 3.29 -5.88
C ASP A 23 13.34 3.35 -4.77
N GLN A 24 13.96 4.52 -4.59
CA GLN A 24 15.02 4.72 -3.60
C GLN A 24 14.48 5.07 -2.19
N ARG A 25 13.18 5.32 -2.05
CA ARG A 25 12.57 5.65 -0.74
C ARG A 25 12.77 4.53 0.28
N VAL A 26 13.02 4.91 1.53
CA VAL A 26 13.14 3.99 2.67
C VAL A 26 12.09 4.37 3.69
N TYR A 27 11.10 3.49 3.89
CA TYR A 27 9.94 3.79 4.74
C TYR A 27 10.13 3.46 6.22
N ASN A 28 11.25 2.82 6.60
CA ASN A 28 11.52 2.38 7.98
C ASN A 28 10.39 1.51 8.58
N LEU A 29 9.71 0.73 7.73
CA LEU A 29 8.59 -0.12 8.08
C LEU A 29 8.86 -1.57 7.67
N LYS A 30 8.73 -2.49 8.63
CA LYS A 30 8.70 -3.94 8.42
C LYS A 30 7.28 -4.46 8.64
N ALA A 31 7.00 -5.67 8.15
CA ALA A 31 5.69 -6.31 8.30
C ALA A 31 5.15 -6.27 9.75
N LYS A 32 5.99 -6.59 10.75
CA LYS A 32 5.61 -6.53 12.18
C LYS A 32 5.21 -5.12 12.65
N GLN A 33 5.84 -4.07 12.14
CA GLN A 33 5.49 -2.68 12.48
C GLN A 33 4.15 -2.29 11.83
N ILE A 34 3.93 -2.70 10.58
CA ILE A 34 2.64 -2.49 9.89
C ILE A 34 1.52 -3.21 10.65
N ILE A 35 1.73 -4.48 11.05
CA ILE A 35 0.77 -5.23 11.88
C ILE A 35 0.42 -4.45 13.15
N LYS A 36 1.43 -3.94 13.87
CA LYS A 36 1.21 -3.18 15.10
C LYS A 36 0.44 -1.86 14.86
N ILE A 37 0.76 -1.14 13.79
CA ILE A 37 0.06 0.08 13.39
C ILE A 37 -1.43 -0.21 13.17
N PHE A 38 -1.75 -1.23 12.38
CA PHE A 38 -3.13 -1.57 12.03
C PHE A 38 -3.89 -2.19 13.19
N SER A 39 -3.25 -3.06 13.97
CA SER A 39 -3.81 -3.58 15.23
C SER A 39 -4.24 -2.43 16.14
N THR A 40 -3.35 -1.47 16.39
CA THR A 40 -3.66 -0.32 17.25
C THR A 40 -4.75 0.57 16.66
N GLN A 41 -4.76 0.75 15.33
CA GLN A 41 -5.71 1.64 14.67
C GLN A 41 -7.15 1.09 14.64
N PHE A 42 -7.31 -0.22 14.53
CA PHE A 42 -8.61 -0.88 14.37
C PHE A 42 -9.01 -1.78 15.54
N ASP A 43 -8.23 -1.76 16.63
CA ASP A 43 -8.42 -2.62 17.81
C ASP A 43 -8.46 -4.12 17.46
N TRP A 44 -7.64 -4.53 16.47
CA TRP A 44 -7.51 -5.93 16.08
C TRP A 44 -6.47 -6.64 16.93
N SER A 45 -6.67 -7.94 17.20
CA SER A 45 -5.69 -8.77 17.89
C SER A 45 -4.37 -8.83 17.12
N VAL A 46 -3.27 -8.44 17.77
CA VAL A 46 -1.91 -8.56 17.21
C VAL A 46 -1.58 -10.03 16.91
N ASP A 47 -2.02 -10.95 17.77
CA ASP A 47 -1.73 -12.38 17.63
C ASP A 47 -2.44 -12.97 16.41
N GLU A 48 -3.72 -12.64 16.21
CA GLU A 48 -4.47 -13.09 15.03
C GLU A 48 -3.90 -12.53 13.72
N LEU A 49 -3.50 -11.26 13.72
CA LEU A 49 -2.82 -10.65 12.56
C LEU A 49 -1.47 -11.33 12.30
N THR A 50 -0.72 -11.64 13.35
CA THR A 50 0.59 -12.28 13.23
C THR A 50 0.45 -13.71 12.71
N GLU A 51 -0.53 -14.47 13.21
CA GLU A 51 -0.84 -15.81 12.71
C GLU A 51 -1.27 -15.78 11.24
N SER A 52 -2.18 -14.86 10.89
CA SER A 52 -2.59 -14.65 9.49
C SER A 52 -1.38 -14.31 8.60
N TYR A 53 -0.50 -13.41 9.04
CA TYR A 53 0.72 -13.07 8.30
C TYR A 53 1.67 -14.26 8.14
N ASN A 54 1.83 -15.08 9.17
CA ASN A 54 2.67 -16.28 9.08
C ASN A 54 2.12 -17.28 8.05
N HIS A 55 0.79 -17.35 7.89
CA HIS A 55 0.14 -18.20 6.90
C HIS A 55 0.21 -17.62 5.47
N THR A 56 -0.09 -16.33 5.29
CA THR A 56 -0.13 -15.69 3.97
C THR A 56 1.27 -15.34 3.45
N GLY A 57 2.22 -15.11 4.35
CA GLY A 57 3.51 -14.51 4.04
C GLY A 57 3.41 -13.08 3.49
N ASP A 58 2.22 -12.46 3.48
CA ASP A 58 1.92 -11.18 2.85
C ASP A 58 1.19 -10.27 3.83
N VAL A 59 1.89 -9.25 4.35
CA VAL A 59 1.28 -8.31 5.27
C VAL A 59 0.16 -7.50 4.59
N SER A 60 0.25 -7.25 3.29
CA SER A 60 -0.78 -6.52 2.55
C SER A 60 -2.08 -7.32 2.42
N GLU A 61 -1.97 -8.64 2.20
CA GLU A 61 -3.11 -9.55 2.17
C GLU A 61 -3.74 -9.68 3.55
N THR A 62 -2.92 -9.87 4.58
CA THR A 62 -3.40 -9.96 5.96
C THR A 62 -4.18 -8.72 6.36
N ILE A 63 -3.64 -7.51 6.16
CA ILE A 63 -4.36 -6.27 6.48
C ILE A 63 -5.66 -6.14 5.69
N CYS A 64 -5.65 -6.45 4.39
CA CYS A 64 -6.87 -6.37 3.59
C CYS A 64 -7.92 -7.40 4.03
N SER A 65 -7.55 -8.65 4.31
CA SER A 65 -8.48 -9.68 4.79
C SER A 65 -9.15 -9.36 6.13
N PHE A 66 -8.50 -8.56 6.99
CA PHE A 66 -9.10 -8.06 8.23
C PHE A 66 -9.97 -6.84 7.97
N SER A 67 -9.51 -5.92 7.11
CA SER A 67 -10.28 -4.72 6.75
C SER A 67 -11.58 -5.04 6.03
N SER A 68 -11.63 -6.09 5.20
CA SER A 68 -12.84 -6.47 4.47
C SER A 68 -13.96 -6.97 5.38
N LYS A 69 -13.63 -7.48 6.58
CA LYS A 69 -14.62 -7.86 7.61
C LYS A 69 -15.32 -6.64 8.22
N LEU A 70 -14.74 -5.45 8.09
CA LEU A 70 -15.28 -4.20 8.61
C LEU A 70 -16.10 -3.41 7.59
N ASP A 71 -16.08 -3.77 6.29
CA ASP A 71 -16.56 -2.87 5.23
C ASP A 71 -17.98 -3.20 4.73
N ASP A 72 -18.80 -2.15 4.61
CA ASP A 72 -20.21 -2.17 4.17
C ASP A 72 -20.37 -2.12 2.62
N GLY A 73 -19.38 -2.59 1.88
CA GLY A 73 -19.41 -2.66 0.41
C GLY A 73 -18.40 -1.77 -0.32
N PRO A 74 -18.47 -1.69 -1.66
CA PRO A 74 -17.40 -1.12 -2.47
C PRO A 74 -17.31 0.41 -2.30
N LYS A 75 -16.23 0.88 -1.66
CA LYS A 75 -15.85 2.29 -1.67
C LYS A 75 -15.38 2.67 -3.07
N LYS A 76 -16.02 3.68 -3.68
CA LYS A 76 -15.45 4.32 -4.88
C LYS A 76 -14.12 4.94 -4.50
N SER A 77 -13.06 4.56 -5.21
CA SER A 77 -11.74 5.18 -5.06
C SER A 77 -11.83 6.69 -5.25
N LYS A 78 -11.15 7.43 -4.36
CA LYS A 78 -11.02 8.90 -4.44
C LYS A 78 -9.56 9.33 -4.54
N ILE A 79 -8.67 8.44 -4.97
CA ILE A 79 -7.23 8.68 -4.99
C ILE A 79 -6.65 8.55 -6.40
N THR A 80 -5.70 9.42 -6.74
CA THR A 80 -4.91 9.34 -7.98
C THR A 80 -3.52 8.77 -7.70
N ASN A 81 -2.80 8.35 -8.75
CA ASN A 81 -1.42 7.90 -8.59
C ASN A 81 -0.52 8.99 -7.98
N GLN A 82 -0.68 10.25 -8.38
CA GLN A 82 0.07 11.38 -7.80
C GLN A 82 -0.20 11.52 -6.30
N MET A 83 -1.46 11.41 -5.87
CA MET A 83 -1.79 11.46 -4.44
C MET A 83 -1.18 10.30 -3.66
N VAL A 84 -1.10 9.10 -4.25
CA VAL A 84 -0.38 7.97 -3.65
C VAL A 84 1.12 8.27 -3.57
N ASP A 85 1.71 8.85 -4.62
CA ASP A 85 3.15 9.15 -4.64
C ASP A 85 3.54 10.20 -3.61
N ASP A 86 2.77 11.28 -3.50
CA ASP A 86 2.94 12.32 -2.48
C ASP A 86 2.79 11.73 -1.07
N TRP A 87 1.83 10.82 -0.89
CA TRP A 87 1.62 10.15 0.38
C TRP A 87 2.81 9.23 0.74
N LEU A 88 3.36 8.49 -0.23
CA LEU A 88 4.54 7.65 -0.05
C LEU A 88 5.79 8.50 0.23
N GLU A 89 5.98 9.60 -0.50
CA GLU A 89 7.06 10.55 -0.25
C GLU A 89 7.03 11.01 1.20
N LYS A 90 5.85 11.46 1.67
CA LYS A 90 5.70 11.90 3.05
C LYS A 90 5.94 10.79 4.06
N LEU A 91 5.50 9.57 3.78
CA LEU A 91 5.72 8.42 4.67
C LEU A 91 7.22 8.12 4.83
N SER A 92 8.01 8.28 3.76
CA SER A 92 9.46 7.99 3.78
C SER A 92 10.24 8.89 4.74
N GLU A 93 9.71 10.08 5.05
CA GLU A 93 10.29 11.01 6.03
C GLU A 93 9.97 10.64 7.49
N LEU A 94 8.98 9.76 7.72
CA LEU A 94 8.49 9.44 9.06
C LEU A 94 9.25 8.26 9.67
N THR A 95 9.76 8.46 10.89
CA THR A 95 10.50 7.42 11.64
C THR A 95 9.80 6.98 12.93
N ARG A 96 8.76 7.70 13.35
CA ARG A 96 8.04 7.44 14.60
C ARG A 96 6.73 6.72 14.32
N GLU A 97 6.49 5.62 15.05
CA GLU A 97 5.30 4.76 14.88
C GLU A 97 3.99 5.54 14.96
N LYS A 98 3.87 6.48 15.90
CA LYS A 98 2.66 7.32 16.06
C LYS A 98 2.39 8.22 14.85
N GLU A 99 3.44 8.76 14.24
CA GLU A 99 3.32 9.61 13.05
C GLU A 99 2.93 8.77 11.83
N GLN A 100 3.58 7.61 11.67
CA GLN A 100 3.25 6.63 10.62
C GLN A 100 1.80 6.15 10.76
N GLN A 101 1.35 5.81 11.98
CA GLN A 101 -0.04 5.45 12.25
C GLN A 101 -1.02 6.57 11.87
N SER A 102 -0.73 7.81 12.27
CA SER A 102 -1.56 8.96 11.88
C SER A 102 -1.63 9.13 10.35
N HIS A 103 -0.52 8.91 9.66
CA HIS A 103 -0.42 8.99 8.20
C HIS A 103 -1.22 7.88 7.50
N PHE A 104 -1.15 6.64 7.99
CA PHE A 104 -1.99 5.53 7.53
C PHE A 104 -3.48 5.80 7.75
N SER A 105 -3.87 6.36 8.91
CA SER A 105 -5.27 6.67 9.20
C SER A 105 -5.92 7.61 8.18
N LYS A 106 -5.14 8.48 7.54
CA LYS A 106 -5.63 9.40 6.51
C LYS A 106 -5.92 8.67 5.21
N ILE A 107 -5.00 7.84 4.74
CA ILE A 107 -5.19 7.13 3.46
C ILE A 107 -6.25 6.05 3.54
N CYS A 108 -6.39 5.35 4.68
CA CYS A 108 -7.43 4.33 4.88
C CYS A 108 -8.87 4.86 4.72
N LYS A 109 -9.08 6.18 4.81
CA LYS A 109 -10.39 6.82 4.57
C LYS A 109 -10.70 7.06 3.09
N LEU A 110 -9.68 6.99 2.24
CA LEU A 110 -9.75 7.37 0.82
C LEU A 110 -9.71 6.18 -0.13
N VAL A 111 -9.20 5.04 0.35
CA VAL A 111 -8.87 3.89 -0.47
C VAL A 111 -9.74 2.68 -0.11
N SER A 112 -10.02 1.85 -1.10
CA SER A 112 -10.57 0.51 -0.92
C SER A 112 -9.52 -0.44 -0.34
N CYS A 113 -9.96 -1.61 0.11
CA CYS A 113 -9.09 -2.68 0.60
C CYS A 113 -8.02 -3.08 -0.44
N LEU A 114 -8.42 -3.19 -1.71
CA LEU A 114 -7.53 -3.56 -2.80
C LEU A 114 -6.44 -2.51 -3.03
N GLU A 115 -6.81 -1.23 -2.98
CA GLU A 115 -5.84 -0.13 -3.12
C GLU A 115 -4.89 -0.06 -1.94
N LEU A 116 -5.40 -0.22 -0.72
CA LEU A 116 -4.56 -0.30 0.48
C LEU A 116 -3.55 -1.44 0.40
N LYS A 117 -3.98 -2.60 -0.11
CA LYS A 117 -3.10 -3.74 -0.33
C LYS A 117 -1.94 -3.38 -1.26
N TYR A 118 -2.20 -2.76 -2.41
CA TYR A 118 -1.13 -2.36 -3.33
C TYR A 118 -0.26 -1.23 -2.78
N ILE A 119 -0.80 -0.27 -2.02
CA ILE A 119 0.00 0.74 -1.33
C ILE A 119 0.98 0.08 -0.35
N ILE A 120 0.52 -0.88 0.45
CA ILE A 120 1.39 -1.63 1.37
C ILE A 120 2.46 -2.40 0.60
N ARG A 121 2.12 -2.97 -0.57
CA ARG A 121 3.10 -3.65 -1.44
C ARG A 121 4.16 -2.72 -2.01
N LEU A 122 3.81 -1.47 -2.34
CA LEU A 122 4.78 -0.45 -2.73
C LEU A 122 5.74 -0.13 -1.57
N ILE A 123 5.22 -0.01 -0.35
CA ILE A 123 6.05 0.22 0.86
C ILE A 123 7.02 -0.95 1.10
N MET A 124 6.53 -2.18 0.95
CA MET A 124 7.33 -3.40 1.12
C MET A 124 8.27 -3.67 -0.07
N LYS A 125 8.14 -2.90 -1.16
CA LYS A 125 8.83 -3.08 -2.44
C LYS A 125 8.63 -4.48 -3.06
N ASP A 126 7.44 -5.04 -2.88
CA ASP A 126 7.07 -6.36 -3.40
C ASP A 126 5.61 -6.33 -3.90
N LEU A 127 5.42 -6.14 -5.21
CA LEU A 127 4.08 -6.12 -5.83
C LEU A 127 3.42 -7.48 -5.94
N ARG A 128 4.18 -8.58 -5.90
CA ARG A 128 3.71 -9.96 -6.13
C ARG A 128 2.90 -10.14 -7.42
N ILE A 129 3.36 -9.54 -8.51
CA ILE A 129 2.73 -9.67 -9.84
C ILE A 129 3.47 -10.65 -10.77
N ASN A 130 4.45 -11.41 -10.24
CA ASN A 130 5.31 -12.33 -11.00
C ASN A 130 5.97 -11.67 -12.23
N ALA A 131 6.14 -10.35 -12.19
CA ALA A 131 6.77 -9.53 -13.21
C ALA A 131 7.69 -8.52 -12.52
N GLY A 132 8.90 -8.38 -13.05
CA GLY A 132 9.89 -7.38 -12.65
C GLY A 132 10.38 -6.54 -13.85
N ALA A 133 11.35 -5.65 -13.62
CA ALA A 133 11.80 -4.62 -14.58
C ALA A 133 12.04 -5.13 -16.02
N LYS A 134 12.58 -6.35 -16.19
CA LYS A 134 12.83 -6.94 -17.51
C LYS A 134 11.59 -7.27 -18.35
N HIS A 135 10.40 -7.25 -17.74
CA HIS A 135 9.12 -7.54 -18.41
C HIS A 135 8.30 -6.27 -18.65
N MET A 136 8.76 -5.12 -18.14
CA MET A 136 8.11 -3.82 -18.32
C MET A 136 8.63 -3.15 -19.59
#